data_AF-A0A661LTE2-F1
#
_entry.id   AF-A0A661LTE2-F1
#
_cell.length_a   1.000
_cell.length_b   1.000
_cell.length_c   1.000
_cell.angle_alpha   90.00
_cell.angle_beta   90.00
_cell.angle_gamma   90.00
#
_symmetry.space_group_name_H-M   'P 1'
#
loop_
_entity.id
_entity.type
_entity.pdbx_description
1 polymer ?
#
loop_
_entity_poly.entity_id
_entity_poly.type
_entity_poly.pdbx_seq_one_letter_code
_entity_poly.pdbx_strand_id
1 'polypeptide(L)'
;LEAYIEFERFHPKNKSIPYVIYQRGMCSFLRMSTIDRDQSSAKKALKEFERLQKEFPTNPFSLQAQRNIRKCLINLAEYEYYVGHFYFKSGHYLAALRRFEYLIQHYPDLGQYGKALIYIARCREKLAEEKSLL
;
A
#
# COMPACT_ATOMS: atom_id res chain seq x y z
N LEU A 1 0.98 4.22 20.92
CA LEU A 1 0.05 4.86 19.96
C LEU A 1 -0.87 5.85 20.66
N GLU A 2 -1.62 5.41 21.68
CA GLU A 2 -2.57 6.25 22.43
C GLU A 2 -1.93 7.52 23.00
N ALA A 3 -0.78 7.41 23.67
CA ALA A 3 -0.06 8.57 24.20
C ALA A 3 0.26 9.65 23.14
N TYR A 4 0.58 9.24 21.90
CA TYR A 4 0.82 10.20 20.80
C TYR A 4 -0.46 10.88 20.33
N ILE A 5 -1.57 10.14 20.29
CA ILE A 5 -2.89 10.68 19.91
C ILE A 5 -3.37 11.68 20.95
N GLU A 6 -3.23 11.35 22.24
CA GLU A 6 -3.59 12.25 23.34
C GLU A 6 -2.73 13.51 23.36
N PHE A 7 -1.42 13.37 23.19
CA PHE A 7 -0.51 14.52 23.14
C PHE A 7 -0.89 15.48 22.01
N GLU A 8 -1.15 14.97 20.81
CA GLU A 8 -1.59 15.80 19.69
C GLU A 8 -2.92 16.50 19.96
N ARG A 9 -3.87 15.79 20.58
CA ARG A 9 -5.19 16.32 20.93
C ARG A 9 -5.10 17.46 21.96
N PHE A 10 -4.28 17.30 23.00
CA PHE A 10 -4.14 18.31 24.06
C PHE A 10 -3.17 19.43 23.72
N HIS A 11 -2.22 19.20 22.80
CA HIS A 11 -1.18 20.17 22.44
C HIS A 11 -1.03 20.39 20.92
N PRO A 12 -2.11 20.69 20.18
CA PRO A 12 -2.11 20.70 18.71
C PRO A 12 -1.19 21.74 18.05
N LYS A 13 -0.79 22.80 18.79
CA LYS A 13 0.11 23.85 18.31
C LYS A 13 1.57 23.66 18.76
N ASN A 14 1.88 22.52 19.39
CA ASN A 14 3.23 22.25 19.88
C ASN A 14 4.20 22.04 18.69
N LYS A 15 5.45 22.51 18.84
CA LYS A 15 6.50 22.35 17.82
C LYS A 15 6.85 20.88 17.55
N SER A 16 6.54 19.97 18.47
CA SER A 16 6.79 18.53 18.36
C SER A 16 5.72 17.76 17.57
N ILE A 17 4.66 18.41 17.08
CA ILE A 17 3.58 17.74 16.34
C ILE A 17 4.07 16.94 15.12
N PRO A 18 5.04 17.43 14.31
CA PRO A 18 5.60 16.62 13.21
C PRO A 18 6.22 15.30 13.69
N TYR A 19 6.92 15.31 14.82
CA TYR A 19 7.46 14.10 15.45
C TYR A 19 6.35 13.16 15.91
N VAL A 20 5.30 13.69 16.52
CA VAL A 20 4.16 12.92 17.03
C VAL A 20 3.43 12.19 15.89
N ILE A 21 3.13 12.90 14.79
CA ILE A 21 2.52 12.29 13.60
C ILE A 21 3.45 11.23 13.00
N TYR A 22 4.75 11.50 12.91
CA TYR A 22 5.73 10.50 12.46
C TYR A 22 5.68 9.23 13.32
N GLN A 23 5.67 9.38 14.64
CA GLN A 23 5.63 8.24 15.56
C GLN A 23 4.31 7.47 15.52
N ARG A 24 3.17 8.14 15.27
CA ARG A 24 1.89 7.46 14.98
C ARG A 24 2.00 6.56 13.75
N GLY A 25 2.62 7.05 12.67
CA GLY A 25 2.92 6.26 11.49
C GLY A 25 3.85 5.09 11.79
N MET A 26 4.94 5.34 12.52
CA MET A 26 5.90 4.30 12.92
C MET A 26 5.27 3.18 13.75
N CYS A 27 4.35 3.49 14.66
CA CYS A 27 3.62 2.48 15.44
C CYS A 27 2.86 1.48 14.55
N SER A 28 2.35 1.91 13.40
CA SER A 28 1.68 1.02 12.44
C SER A 28 2.68 0.38 11.48
N PHE A 29 3.70 1.14 11.05
CA PHE A 29 4.76 0.67 10.16
C PHE A 29 5.52 -0.54 10.72
N LEU A 30 5.88 -0.48 12.00
CA LEU A 30 6.59 -1.57 12.69
C LEU A 30 5.71 -2.82 12.90
N ARG A 31 4.39 -2.71 12.70
CA ARG A 31 3.44 -3.83 12.75
C ARG A 31 2.99 -4.28 11.35
N MET A 32 3.66 -3.80 10.30
CA MET A 32 3.45 -4.35 8.96
C MET A 32 3.81 -5.83 8.95
N SER A 33 2.93 -6.61 8.33
CA SER A 33 3.04 -8.06 8.24
C SER A 33 3.68 -8.46 6.91
N THR A 34 3.87 -9.76 6.71
CA THR A 34 4.24 -10.30 5.40
C THR A 34 3.14 -10.06 4.37
N ILE A 35 3.50 -10.11 3.09
CA ILE A 35 2.60 -9.74 1.98
C ILE A 35 1.37 -10.65 1.88
N ASP A 36 1.37 -11.84 2.48
CA ASP A 36 0.26 -12.80 2.45
C ASP A 36 -0.81 -12.54 3.52
N ARG A 37 -0.62 -11.54 4.38
CA ARG A 37 -1.48 -11.25 5.55
C ARG A 37 -2.26 -9.94 5.41
N ASP A 38 -3.02 -9.57 6.44
CA ASP A 38 -3.76 -8.31 6.48
C ASP A 38 -2.82 -7.09 6.38
N GLN A 39 -3.22 -6.15 5.52
CA GLN A 39 -2.45 -4.96 5.17
C GLN A 39 -2.96 -3.69 5.86
N SER A 40 -3.79 -3.81 6.91
CA SER A 40 -4.32 -2.65 7.63
C SER A 40 -3.22 -1.81 8.28
N SER A 41 -2.16 -2.45 8.78
CA SER A 41 -1.00 -1.75 9.34
C SER A 41 -0.28 -0.88 8.31
N ALA A 42 -0.06 -1.39 7.09
CA ALA A 42 0.58 -0.66 6.01
C ALA A 42 -0.26 0.56 5.59
N LYS A 43 -1.58 0.38 5.44
CA LYS A 43 -2.52 1.47 5.10
C LYS A 43 -2.56 2.55 6.18
N LYS A 44 -2.60 2.17 7.46
CA LYS A 44 -2.56 3.11 8.60
C LYS A 44 -1.25 3.87 8.65
N ALA A 45 -0.12 3.19 8.46
CA ALA A 45 1.19 3.83 8.43
C ALA A 45 1.31 4.83 7.28
N LEU A 46 0.91 4.42 6.07
CA LEU A 46 0.90 5.27 4.88
C LEU A 46 0.11 6.56 5.11
N LYS A 47 -1.11 6.44 5.64
CA LYS A 47 -1.98 7.59 5.94
C LYS A 47 -1.32 8.62 6.86
N GLU A 48 -0.67 8.17 7.94
CA GLU A 48 0.01 9.09 8.87
C GLU A 48 1.25 9.73 8.25
N PHE A 49 2.03 8.99 7.47
CA PHE A 49 3.21 9.52 6.79
C PHE A 49 2.84 10.52 5.68
N GLU A 50 1.80 10.25 4.90
CA GLU A 50 1.27 11.18 3.89
C GLU A 50 0.71 12.45 4.55
N ARG A 51 0.01 12.29 5.67
CA ARG A 51 -0.45 13.43 6.47
C ARG A 51 0.71 14.30 6.93
N LEU A 52 1.78 13.71 7.47
CA LEU A 52 2.97 14.43 7.89
C LEU A 52 3.60 15.24 6.74
N GLN A 53 3.74 14.62 5.56
CA GLN A 53 4.27 15.32 4.39
C GLN A 53 3.38 16.46 3.91
N LYS A 54 2.07 16.26 3.95
CA LYS A 54 1.09 17.27 3.55
C LYS A 54 1.08 18.46 4.49
N GLU A 55 1.11 18.22 5.81
CA GLU A 55 1.01 19.26 6.82
C GLU A 55 2.36 19.94 7.12
N PHE A 56 3.48 19.22 7.00
CA PHE A 56 4.82 19.69 7.39
C PHE A 56 5.91 19.36 6.34
N PRO A 57 5.77 19.79 5.07
CA PRO A 57 6.59 19.30 3.96
C PRO A 57 8.11 19.51 4.12
N THR A 58 8.53 20.57 4.82
CA THR A 58 9.96 20.92 5.02
C THR A 58 10.57 20.34 6.29
N ASN A 59 9.78 19.64 7.13
CA ASN A 59 10.27 19.10 8.38
C ASN A 59 11.19 17.87 8.16
N PRO A 60 12.27 17.69 8.94
CA PRO A 60 13.14 16.52 8.82
C PRO A 60 12.42 15.17 8.90
N PHE A 61 11.36 15.06 9.71
CA PHE A 61 10.57 13.83 9.81
C PHE A 61 9.78 13.53 8.54
N SER A 62 9.43 14.55 7.74
CA SER A 62 8.76 14.37 6.44
C SER A 62 9.70 13.74 5.41
N LEU A 63 10.98 14.11 5.42
CA LEU A 63 12.01 13.47 4.59
C LEU A 63 12.20 12.00 4.99
N GLN A 64 12.22 11.71 6.30
CA GLN A 64 12.29 10.33 6.78
C GLN A 64 11.02 9.53 6.42
N ALA A 65 9.85 10.16 6.47
CA ALA A 65 8.58 9.56 6.08
C ALA A 65 8.54 9.17 4.59
N GLN A 66 9.19 9.90 3.68
CA GLN A 66 9.23 9.56 2.24
C GLN A 66 9.72 8.12 1.99
N ARG A 67 10.78 7.72 2.70
CA ARG A 67 11.32 6.36 2.59
C ARG A 67 10.34 5.31 3.10
N ASN A 68 9.63 5.62 4.19
CA ASN A 68 8.65 4.71 4.77
C ASN A 68 7.36 4.62 3.94
N ILE A 69 6.90 5.73 3.33
CA ILE A 69 5.80 5.75 2.37
C ILE A 69 6.10 4.79 1.22
N ARG A 70 7.30 4.90 0.62
CA ARG A 70 7.70 4.00 -0.48
C ARG A 70 7.64 2.53 -0.04
N LYS A 71 8.08 2.20 1.17
CA LYS A 71 8.01 0.84 1.70
C LYS A 71 6.57 0.35 1.92
N CYS A 72 5.69 1.20 2.46
CA CYS A 72 4.26 0.89 2.60
C CYS A 72 3.63 0.62 1.23
N LEU A 73 3.90 1.47 0.25
CA LEU A 73 3.36 1.33 -1.11
C LEU A 73 3.87 0.05 -1.79
N ILE A 74 5.17 -0.27 -1.67
CA ILE A 74 5.72 -1.52 -2.21
C ILE A 74 5.03 -2.73 -1.59
N ASN A 75 4.87 -2.76 -0.27
CA ASN A 75 4.23 -3.87 0.43
C ASN A 75 2.76 -4.04 0.01
N LEU A 76 2.02 -2.95 -0.18
CA LEU A 76 0.65 -2.97 -0.71
C LEU A 76 0.58 -3.46 -2.15
N ALA A 77 1.51 -3.02 -3.01
CA ALA A 77 1.60 -3.47 -4.39
C ALA A 77 1.94 -4.97 -4.49
N GLU A 78 2.85 -5.45 -3.66
CA GLU A 78 3.20 -6.86 -3.59
C GLU A 78 2.05 -7.73 -3.09
N TYR A 79 1.25 -7.24 -2.13
CA TYR A 79 0.03 -7.93 -1.71
C TYR A 79 -0.97 -8.08 -2.86
N GLU A 80 -1.28 -7.01 -3.60
CA GLU A 80 -2.21 -7.09 -4.73
C GLU A 80 -1.70 -8.04 -5.82
N TYR A 81 -0.39 -8.02 -6.09
CA TYR A 81 0.25 -8.95 -7.01
C TYR A 81 0.13 -10.40 -6.52
N TYR A 82 0.40 -10.64 -5.24
CA TYR A 82 0.32 -11.96 -4.61
C TYR A 82 -1.10 -12.54 -4.70
N VAL A 83 -2.12 -11.76 -4.37
CA VAL A 83 -3.52 -12.18 -4.45
C VAL A 83 -3.96 -12.40 -5.89
N GLY A 84 -3.58 -11.51 -6.83
CA GLY A 84 -3.85 -11.69 -8.25
C GLY A 84 -3.24 -12.98 -8.79
N HIS A 85 -2.01 -13.27 -8.40
CA HIS A 85 -1.31 -14.49 -8.80
C HIS A 85 -1.94 -15.75 -8.20
N PHE A 86 -2.41 -15.69 -6.95
CA PHE A 86 -3.18 -16.77 -6.34
C PHE A 86 -4.46 -17.07 -7.13
N TYR A 87 -5.26 -16.05 -7.46
CA TYR A 87 -6.47 -16.24 -8.26
C TYR A 87 -6.18 -16.77 -9.66
N PHE A 88 -5.12 -16.30 -10.30
CA PHE A 88 -4.71 -16.79 -11.62
C PHE A 88 -4.38 -18.29 -11.58
N LYS A 89 -3.61 -18.73 -10.58
CA LYS A 89 -3.27 -20.15 -10.40
C LYS A 89 -4.48 -21.03 -10.11
N SER A 90 -5.50 -20.49 -9.45
CA SER A 90 -6.75 -21.19 -9.14
C SER A 90 -7.79 -21.13 -10.26
N GLY A 91 -7.46 -20.59 -11.45
CA GLY A 91 -8.37 -20.50 -12.59
C GLY A 91 -9.41 -19.37 -12.49
N HIS A 92 -9.34 -18.52 -11.48
CA HIS A 92 -10.26 -17.39 -11.30
C HIS A 92 -9.76 -16.15 -12.06
N TYR A 93 -9.71 -16.24 -13.40
CA TYR A 93 -9.04 -15.23 -14.23
C TYR A 93 -9.67 -13.84 -14.17
N LEU A 94 -10.99 -13.72 -14.01
CA LEU A 94 -11.64 -12.41 -13.87
C LEU A 94 -11.25 -11.73 -12.54
N ALA A 95 -11.16 -12.49 -11.45
CA ALA A 95 -10.74 -11.98 -10.15
C ALA A 95 -9.25 -11.59 -10.17
N ALA A 96 -8.42 -12.41 -10.81
CA ALA A 96 -7.01 -12.13 -11.02
C ALA A 96 -6.80 -10.84 -11.83
N LEU A 97 -7.53 -10.69 -12.95
CA LEU A 97 -7.48 -9.50 -13.79
C LEU A 97 -7.76 -8.23 -12.99
N ARG A 98 -8.85 -8.22 -12.19
CA ARG A 98 -9.21 -7.07 -11.35
C ARG A 98 -8.11 -6.71 -10.35
N ARG A 99 -7.42 -7.69 -9.78
CA ARG A 99 -6.30 -7.45 -8.86
C ARG A 99 -5.12 -6.79 -9.55
N PHE A 100 -4.73 -7.30 -10.73
CA PHE A 100 -3.62 -6.71 -11.47
C PHE A 100 -3.96 -5.32 -12.03
N GLU A 101 -5.20 -5.10 -12.48
CA GLU A 101 -5.69 -3.78 -12.92
C GLU A 101 -5.70 -2.78 -11.75
N TYR A 102 -6.14 -3.20 -10.56
CA TYR A 102 -6.05 -2.38 -9.35
C TYR A 102 -4.61 -2.00 -9.04
N LEU A 103 -3.68 -2.95 -9.11
CA LEU A 103 -2.25 -2.72 -8.87
C LEU A 103 -1.69 -1.65 -9.81
N ILE A 104 -1.90 -1.76 -11.12
CA ILE A 104 -1.33 -0.78 -12.08
C ILE A 104 -1.96 0.61 -11.92
N GLN A 105 -3.21 0.69 -11.47
CA GLN A 105 -3.91 1.96 -11.28
C GLN A 105 -3.48 2.67 -10.00
N HIS A 106 -3.25 1.93 -8.91
CA HIS A 106 -3.02 2.51 -7.59
C HIS A 106 -1.54 2.54 -7.18
N TYR A 107 -0.70 1.72 -7.81
CA TYR A 107 0.71 1.55 -7.43
C TYR A 107 1.67 1.60 -8.64
N PRO A 108 1.68 2.70 -9.42
CA PRO A 108 2.63 2.86 -10.51
C PRO A 108 4.08 2.95 -10.00
N ASP A 109 5.04 2.49 -10.79
CA ASP A 109 6.48 2.70 -10.61
C ASP A 109 7.13 2.14 -9.31
N LEU A 110 6.57 1.06 -8.76
CA LEU A 110 7.10 0.36 -7.57
C LEU A 110 7.86 -0.95 -7.87
N GLY A 111 7.96 -1.33 -9.14
CA GLY A 111 8.68 -2.52 -9.62
C GLY A 111 7.79 -3.73 -9.99
N GLN A 112 6.53 -3.74 -9.57
CA GLN A 112 5.55 -4.80 -9.87
C GLN A 112 4.80 -4.55 -11.19
N TYR A 113 4.86 -3.33 -11.73
CA TYR A 113 4.06 -2.87 -12.87
C TYR A 113 4.21 -3.75 -14.12
N GLY A 114 5.44 -4.02 -14.55
CA GLY A 114 5.70 -4.85 -15.73
C GLY A 114 5.19 -6.29 -15.56
N LYS A 115 5.35 -6.87 -14.36
CA LYS A 115 4.82 -8.21 -14.06
C LYS A 115 3.30 -8.22 -14.08
N ALA A 116 2.65 -7.19 -13.53
CA ALA A 116 1.20 -7.09 -13.54
C ALA A 116 0.63 -6.99 -14.97
N LEU A 117 1.25 -6.21 -15.87
CA LEU A 117 0.84 -6.14 -17.27
C LEU A 117 0.89 -7.50 -17.99
N ILE A 118 1.94 -8.29 -17.76
CA ILE A 118 2.05 -9.64 -18.32
C ILE A 118 0.88 -10.51 -17.88
N TYR A 119 0.52 -10.47 -16.60
CA TYR A 119 -0.59 -11.27 -16.10
C TYR A 119 -1.96 -10.72 -16.51
N ILE A 120 -2.11 -9.42 -16.72
CA ILE A 120 -3.33 -8.83 -17.32
C ILE A 120 -3.56 -9.43 -18.71
N ALA A 121 -2.52 -9.47 -19.55
CA ALA A 121 -2.61 -10.07 -20.88
C ALA A 121 -3.01 -11.55 -20.80
N ARG A 122 -2.33 -12.32 -19.95
CA ARG A 122 -2.64 -13.75 -19.73
C ARG A 122 -4.07 -13.99 -19.21
N CYS A 123 -4.56 -13.15 -18.31
CA CYS A 123 -5.94 -13.26 -17.83
C CYS A 123 -6.93 -13.02 -18.97
N ARG A 124 -6.68 -12.03 -19.83
CA ARG A 124 -7.55 -11.72 -20.98
C ARG A 124 -7.55 -12.85 -22.00
N GLU A 125 -6.39 -13.45 -22.29
CA GLU A 125 -6.29 -14.64 -23.14
C GLU A 125 -7.13 -15.80 -22.58
N LYS A 126 -6.97 -16.12 -21.29
CA LYS A 126 -7.71 -17.21 -20.65
C LYS A 126 -9.21 -16.98 -20.61
N LEU A 127 -9.66 -15.76 -20.33
CA LEU A 127 -11.09 -15.42 -20.36
C LEU A 127 -11.67 -15.53 -21.78
N ALA A 128 -10.89 -15.22 -22.83
CA ALA A 128 -11.32 -15.39 -24.21
C ALA A 128 -11.42 -16.88 -24.60
N GLU A 129 -10.45 -17.70 -24.19
CA GLU A 129 -10.50 -19.17 -24.34
C GLU A 129 -11.75 -19.75 -23.68
N GLU A 130 -12.04 -19.39 -22.42
CA GLU A 130 -13.23 -19.85 -21.69
C GLU A 130 -14.53 -19.45 -22.38
N LYS A 131 -14.60 -18.23 -22.93
CA LYS A 131 -15.77 -17.75 -23.67
C LYS A 131 -15.98 -18.49 -24.99
N SER A 132 -14.91 -18.93 -25.64
CA SER A 132 -14.98 -19.67 -26.91
C SER A 132 -15.43 -21.13 -26.77
N LEU A 133 -15.37 -21.67 -25.55
CA LEU A 133 -15.78 -23.04 -25.20
C LEU A 133 -17.26 -23.14 -24.79
N LEU A 134 -17.96 -22.00 -24.70
CA LEU A 134 -19.38 -21.86 -24.36
C LEU A 134 -20.21 -21.59 -25.62
#